data_AF-A0A433AYY2-F1
#
_entry.id   AF-A0A433AYY2-F1
#
_cell.length_a   1.000
_cell.length_b   1.000
_cell.length_c   1.000
_cell.angle_alpha   90.00
_cell.angle_beta   90.00
_cell.angle_gamma   90.00
#
_symmetry.space_group_name_H-M   'P 1'
#
loop_
_entity.id
_entity.type
_entity.pdbx_description
1 polymer ?
#
loop_
_entity_poly.entity_id
_entity_poly.type
_entity_poly.pdbx_seq_one_letter_code
_entity_poly.pdbx_strand_id
1 'polypeptide(L)'
;MSIESEFADIPGGRKVIDWFGRVPSFHDANILELTIRNARESCVRIHAWNMTNEVDQNGFFVLEKHAVVTISALHVTSVQFDDFDTSAIIFDLTIRKDGDQYAISWCSSYGVSGSLKAKKLNMELQPGKPVGSHA
;
A
#
# COMPACT_ATOMS: atom_id res chain seq x y z
N MET A 1 -2.50 -11.31 -18.01
CA MET A 1 -1.25 -10.73 -17.49
C MET A 1 -1.02 -11.28 -16.09
N SER A 2 0.22 -11.32 -15.60
CA SER A 2 0.47 -11.68 -14.19
C SER A 2 0.31 -10.44 -13.30
N ILE A 3 -0.01 -10.64 -12.02
CA ILE A 3 -0.08 -9.55 -11.02
C ILE A 3 1.22 -8.74 -11.00
N GLU A 4 2.36 -9.42 -11.12
CA GLU A 4 3.67 -8.76 -11.16
C GLU A 4 3.81 -7.83 -12.38
N SER A 5 3.37 -8.24 -13.57
CA SER A 5 3.43 -7.37 -14.75
C SER A 5 2.55 -6.13 -14.60
N GLU A 6 1.34 -6.26 -14.05
CA GLU A 6 0.44 -5.12 -13.85
C GLU A 6 0.98 -4.14 -12.81
N PHE A 7 1.60 -4.66 -11.75
CA PHE A 7 2.23 -3.83 -10.72
C PHE A 7 3.49 -3.13 -11.24
N ALA A 8 4.31 -3.84 -12.01
CA ALA A 8 5.54 -3.30 -12.59
C ALA A 8 5.30 -2.22 -13.66
N ASP A 9 4.15 -2.28 -14.35
CA ASP A 9 3.72 -1.28 -15.34
C ASP A 9 3.32 0.07 -14.71
N ILE A 10 3.04 0.09 -13.40
CA ILE A 10 2.81 1.34 -12.67
C ILE A 10 4.16 2.07 -12.54
N PRO A 11 4.26 3.36 -12.92
CA PRO A 11 5.46 4.15 -12.68
C PRO A 11 5.93 4.03 -11.22
N GLY A 12 7.20 3.64 -11.02
CA GLY A 12 7.78 3.39 -9.70
C GLY A 12 7.54 1.99 -9.12
N GLY A 13 6.61 1.20 -9.67
CA GLY A 13 6.27 -0.15 -9.20
C GLY A 13 7.45 -1.12 -9.21
N ARG A 14 8.31 -1.05 -10.24
CA ARG A 14 9.55 -1.87 -10.28
C ARG A 14 10.47 -1.58 -9.10
N LYS A 15 10.63 -0.31 -8.68
CA LYS A 15 11.47 0.05 -7.51
C LYS A 15 10.92 -0.56 -6.21
N VAL A 16 9.59 -0.63 -6.10
CA VAL A 16 8.91 -1.28 -4.97
C VAL A 16 9.19 -2.80 -4.99
N ILE A 17 9.04 -3.44 -6.15
CA ILE A 17 9.34 -4.87 -6.32
C ILE A 17 10.81 -5.16 -5.99
N ASP A 18 11.75 -4.36 -6.50
CA ASP A 18 13.18 -4.56 -6.29
C ASP A 18 13.55 -4.42 -4.81
N TRP A 19 12.93 -3.48 -4.09
CA TRP A 19 13.15 -3.31 -2.64
C TRP A 19 12.65 -4.54 -1.86
N PHE A 20 11.40 -4.95 -2.06
CA PHE A 20 10.79 -6.07 -1.31
C PHE A 20 11.23 -7.46 -1.83
N GLY A 21 11.79 -7.54 -3.04
CA GLY A 21 12.13 -8.77 -3.75
C GLY A 21 10.93 -9.49 -4.38
N ARG A 22 9.73 -8.91 -4.30
CA ARG A 22 8.46 -9.41 -4.83
C ARG A 22 7.41 -8.30 -4.85
N VAL A 23 6.26 -8.54 -5.47
CA VAL A 23 5.08 -7.70 -5.24
C VAL A 23 4.69 -7.82 -3.76
N PRO A 24 4.69 -6.73 -2.98
CA PRO A 24 4.30 -6.79 -1.58
C PRO A 24 2.79 -7.07 -1.46
N SER A 25 2.40 -7.96 -0.55
CA SER A 25 0.99 -8.21 -0.22
C SER A 25 0.36 -7.10 0.62
N PHE A 26 1.21 -6.28 1.27
CA PHE A 26 0.80 -5.29 2.29
C PHE A 26 0.03 -5.89 3.48
N HIS A 27 0.09 -7.21 3.69
CA HIS A 27 -0.45 -7.85 4.89
C HIS A 27 0.23 -7.27 6.14
N ASP A 28 -0.58 -6.93 7.14
CA ASP A 28 -0.20 -6.22 8.38
C ASP A 28 0.40 -4.82 8.18
N ALA A 29 0.41 -4.29 6.96
CA ALA A 29 0.92 -2.96 6.70
C ALA A 29 -0.02 -1.89 7.26
N ASN A 30 0.55 -0.78 7.71
CA ASN A 30 -0.20 0.33 8.28
C ASN A 30 -0.47 1.40 7.23
N ILE A 31 -1.74 1.80 7.07
CA ILE A 31 -2.08 3.01 6.33
C ILE A 31 -1.76 4.21 7.22
N LEU A 32 -0.83 5.04 6.77
CA LEU A 32 -0.38 6.25 7.45
C LEU A 32 -1.22 7.48 7.09
N GLU A 33 -1.69 7.53 5.84
CA GLU A 33 -2.40 8.69 5.30
C GLU A 33 -3.31 8.28 4.14
N LEU A 34 -4.53 8.83 4.14
CA LEU A 34 -5.47 8.82 3.02
C LEU A 34 -5.80 10.26 2.66
N THR A 35 -5.37 10.70 1.48
CA THR A 35 -5.64 12.05 0.97
C THR A 35 -6.48 11.95 -0.29
N ILE A 36 -7.73 12.45 -0.25
CA ILE A 36 -8.60 12.58 -1.44
C ILE A 36 -8.75 14.04 -1.82
N ARG A 37 -8.47 14.34 -3.09
CA ARG A 37 -8.58 15.68 -3.64
C ARG A 37 -9.29 15.66 -4.98
N ASN A 38 -10.31 16.50 -5.14
CA ASN A 38 -10.98 16.67 -6.42
C ASN A 38 -10.04 17.33 -7.44
N ALA A 39 -9.93 16.73 -8.63
CA ALA A 39 -9.11 17.20 -9.76
C ALA A 39 -7.61 17.41 -9.46
N ARG A 40 -7.11 16.92 -8.32
CA ARG A 40 -5.71 16.97 -7.91
C ARG A 40 -5.26 15.57 -7.51
N GLU A 41 -3.96 15.42 -7.29
CA GLU A 41 -3.40 14.16 -6.82
C GLU A 41 -3.98 13.78 -5.46
N SER A 42 -4.48 12.55 -5.38
CA SER A 42 -4.88 11.87 -4.16
C SER A 42 -3.81 10.81 -3.84
N CYS A 43 -3.70 10.35 -2.60
CA CYS A 43 -2.74 9.31 -2.27
C CYS A 43 -3.16 8.41 -1.11
N VAL A 44 -2.58 7.21 -1.11
CA VAL A 44 -2.56 6.29 0.02
C VAL A 44 -1.09 6.09 0.41
N ARG A 45 -0.74 6.38 1.66
CA ARG A 45 0.62 6.15 2.18
C ARG A 45 0.60 4.96 3.12
N ILE A 46 1.49 4.00 2.88
CA ILE A 46 1.48 2.70 3.56
C ILE A 46 2.88 2.41 4.11
N HIS A 47 2.98 2.13 5.40
CA HIS A 47 4.19 1.55 5.99
C HIS A 47 4.12 0.03 5.90
N ALA A 48 5.03 -0.55 5.12
CA ALA A 48 5.11 -1.99 4.87
C ALA A 48 6.52 -2.53 5.13
N TRP A 49 6.64 -3.85 5.23
CA TRP A 49 7.88 -4.58 5.50
C TRP A 49 7.77 -6.02 4.96
N ASN A 50 8.91 -6.73 4.97
CA ASN A 50 8.93 -8.17 4.84
C ASN A 50 8.89 -8.80 6.23
N MET A 51 7.87 -9.61 6.49
CA MET A 51 7.88 -10.51 7.64
C MET A 51 8.70 -11.76 7.30
N THR A 52 9.65 -12.10 8.16
CA THR A 52 10.45 -13.33 8.01
C THR A 52 9.86 -14.45 8.88
N ASN A 53 10.40 -15.66 8.73
CA ASN A 53 10.02 -16.80 9.56
C ASN A 53 10.85 -16.89 10.86
N GLU A 54 11.75 -15.94 11.10
CA GLU A 54 12.56 -15.86 12.31
C GLU A 54 11.80 -15.08 13.38
N VAL A 55 12.01 -15.43 14.65
CA VAL A 55 11.45 -14.70 15.78
C VAL A 55 12.57 -14.07 16.62
N ASP A 56 12.31 -12.87 17.14
CA ASP A 56 13.22 -12.16 18.03
C ASP A 56 13.18 -12.75 19.45
N GLN A 57 14.02 -12.19 20.34
CA GLN A 57 14.11 -12.60 21.74
C GLN A 57 12.80 -12.45 22.55
N ASN A 58 11.84 -11.68 22.05
CA ASN A 58 10.54 -11.45 22.68
C ASN A 58 9.43 -12.31 22.05
N GLY A 59 9.76 -13.12 21.03
CA GLY A 59 8.82 -13.97 20.32
C GLY A 59 8.06 -13.30 19.18
N PHE A 60 8.49 -12.12 18.72
CA PHE A 60 7.89 -11.45 17.55
C PHE A 60 8.62 -11.81 16.27
N PHE A 61 7.91 -11.93 15.15
CA PHE A 61 8.57 -12.13 13.86
C PHE A 61 9.53 -11.00 13.53
N VAL A 62 10.72 -11.34 13.05
CA VAL A 62 11.70 -10.36 12.59
C VAL A 62 11.18 -9.73 11.30
N LEU A 63 11.05 -8.40 11.32
CA LEU A 63 10.61 -7.59 10.20
C LEU A 63 11.82 -6.92 9.55
N GLU A 64 11.92 -7.02 8.23
CA GLU A 64 13.01 -6.43 7.46
C GLU A 64 12.48 -5.55 6.32
N LYS A 65 13.38 -4.79 5.69
CA LYS A 65 13.07 -3.99 4.49
C LYS A 65 11.85 -3.08 4.68
N HIS A 66 11.72 -2.46 5.85
CA HIS A 66 10.68 -1.45 6.09
C HIS A 66 10.77 -0.36 5.03
N ALA A 67 9.62 0.09 4.54
CA ALA A 67 9.50 1.26 3.69
C ALA A 67 8.13 1.91 3.82
N VAL A 68 8.07 3.20 3.53
CA VAL A 68 6.83 3.91 3.23
C VAL A 68 6.62 3.89 1.73
N VAL A 69 5.54 3.27 1.28
CA VAL A 69 5.09 3.28 -0.10
C VAL A 69 3.97 4.31 -0.24
N THR A 70 4.17 5.31 -1.08
CA THR A 70 3.14 6.29 -1.44
C THR A 70 2.58 5.89 -2.79
N ILE A 71 1.28 5.56 -2.84
CA ILE A 71 0.56 5.34 -4.09
C ILE A 71 -0.23 6.61 -4.40
N SER A 72 0.27 7.38 -5.37
CA SER A 72 -0.39 8.58 -5.87
C SER A 72 -1.37 8.24 -6.98
N ALA A 73 -2.53 8.88 -6.98
CA ALA A 73 -3.62 8.66 -7.90
C ALA A 73 -4.10 9.97 -8.54
N LEU A 74 -4.13 9.99 -9.88
CA LEU A 74 -4.60 11.11 -10.68
C LEU A 74 -5.84 10.73 -11.48
N HIS A 75 -6.74 11.70 -11.64
CA HIS A 75 -8.07 11.50 -12.23
C HIS A 75 -8.83 10.38 -11.51
N VAL A 76 -8.97 10.52 -10.20
CA VAL A 76 -9.78 9.64 -9.35
C VAL A 76 -11.24 9.71 -9.81
N THR A 77 -11.85 8.55 -10.03
CA THR A 77 -13.22 8.41 -10.53
C THR A 77 -14.17 7.84 -9.48
N SER A 78 -13.65 7.09 -8.51
CA SER A 78 -14.42 6.51 -7.42
C SER A 78 -13.55 6.35 -6.18
N VAL A 79 -14.14 6.63 -5.02
CA VAL A 79 -13.59 6.30 -3.71
C VAL A 79 -14.71 5.72 -2.85
N GLN A 80 -14.38 4.72 -2.05
CA GLN A 80 -15.24 4.22 -0.99
C GLN A 80 -14.35 3.83 0.17
N PHE A 81 -14.60 4.41 1.33
CA PHE A 81 -13.87 4.14 2.57
C PHE A 81 -14.87 4.06 3.73
N ASP A 82 -14.61 3.20 4.69
CA ASP A 82 -15.39 3.02 5.91
C ASP A 82 -14.47 2.83 7.13
N ASP A 83 -15.04 2.85 8.34
CA ASP A 83 -14.36 2.52 9.59
C ASP A 83 -13.12 3.37 9.97
N PHE A 84 -13.26 4.70 9.88
CA PHE A 84 -12.24 5.71 10.25
C PHE A 84 -12.04 5.97 11.76
N ASP A 85 -12.43 5.03 12.62
CA ASP A 85 -12.42 5.26 14.07
C ASP A 85 -11.12 4.85 14.77
N THR A 86 -10.20 4.16 14.07
CA THR A 86 -9.00 3.57 14.68
C THR A 86 -7.81 3.40 13.71
N SER A 87 -6.75 2.74 14.17
CA SER A 87 -5.57 2.38 13.35
C SER A 87 -5.98 1.56 12.14
N ALA A 88 -5.42 1.87 10.97
CA ALA A 88 -5.75 1.22 9.71
C ALA A 88 -4.69 0.16 9.35
N ILE A 89 -4.93 -1.08 9.76
CA ILE A 89 -4.07 -2.24 9.49
C ILE A 89 -4.68 -3.03 8.35
N ILE A 90 -3.89 -3.27 7.30
CA ILE A 90 -4.32 -3.99 6.10
C ILE A 90 -4.28 -5.50 6.37
N PHE A 91 -5.38 -6.19 6.06
CA PHE A 91 -5.39 -7.65 5.94
C PHE A 91 -4.90 -8.08 4.54
N ASP A 92 -5.47 -7.48 3.49
CA ASP A 92 -5.06 -7.72 2.11
C ASP A 92 -5.24 -6.46 1.26
N LEU A 93 -4.36 -6.27 0.27
CA LEU A 93 -4.44 -5.17 -0.69
C LEU A 93 -4.19 -5.68 -2.11
N THR A 94 -5.09 -5.33 -3.01
CA THR A 94 -4.97 -5.63 -4.44
C THR A 94 -4.90 -4.33 -5.25
N ILE A 95 -3.98 -4.29 -6.21
CA ILE A 95 -3.95 -3.30 -7.28
C ILE A 95 -4.05 -4.06 -8.61
N ARG A 96 -5.01 -3.65 -9.44
CA ARG A 96 -5.24 -4.28 -10.75
C ARG A 96 -5.64 -3.27 -11.80
N LYS A 97 -5.46 -3.64 -13.06
CA LYS A 97 -6.04 -2.88 -14.17
C LYS A 97 -7.53 -3.22 -14.33
N ASP A 98 -8.36 -2.20 -14.52
CA ASP A 98 -9.81 -2.30 -14.72
C ASP A 98 -10.20 -1.41 -15.92
N GLY A 99 -10.15 -1.98 -17.12
CA GLY A 99 -10.33 -1.23 -18.37
C GLY A 99 -9.25 -0.18 -18.61
N ASP A 100 -9.64 1.09 -18.71
CA ASP A 100 -8.75 2.25 -18.89
C ASP A 100 -8.20 2.82 -17.57
N GLN A 101 -8.48 2.15 -16.44
CA GLN A 101 -8.20 2.61 -15.09
C GLN A 101 -7.44 1.57 -14.28
N TYR A 102 -6.97 2.00 -13.11
CA TYR A 102 -6.50 1.14 -12.04
C TYR A 102 -7.53 1.14 -10.92
N ALA A 103 -7.70 -0.04 -10.30
CA ALA A 103 -8.47 -0.21 -9.09
C ALA A 103 -7.54 -0.68 -7.96
N ILE A 104 -7.51 0.11 -6.89
CA ILE A 104 -6.88 -0.24 -5.62
C ILE A 104 -8.00 -0.63 -4.67
N SER A 105 -7.86 -1.74 -3.96
CA SER A 105 -8.81 -2.17 -2.93
C SER A 105 -8.03 -2.83 -1.80
N TRP A 106 -8.45 -2.56 -0.57
CA TRP A 106 -7.93 -3.25 0.60
C TRP A 106 -9.07 -3.56 1.57
N CYS A 107 -8.88 -4.63 2.32
CA CYS A 107 -9.69 -4.95 3.48
C CYS A 107 -8.79 -4.82 4.72
N SER A 108 -9.33 -4.27 5.79
CA SER A 108 -8.63 -4.10 7.05
C SER A 108 -8.71 -5.35 7.91
N SER A 109 -7.65 -5.63 8.65
CA SER A 109 -7.73 -6.46 9.85
C SER A 109 -8.19 -5.64 11.05
N TYR A 110 -7.98 -4.31 10.99
CA TYR A 110 -8.45 -3.34 11.97
C TYR A 110 -8.57 -1.94 11.33
N GLY A 111 -9.66 -1.22 11.63
CA GLY A 111 -9.92 0.12 11.12
C GLY A 111 -10.29 0.17 9.64
N VAL A 112 -9.71 1.12 8.90
CA VAL A 112 -10.22 1.56 7.60
C VAL A 112 -10.09 0.51 6.50
N SER A 113 -11.20 0.05 5.94
CA SER A 113 -11.25 -0.64 4.65
C SER A 113 -11.54 0.35 3.52
N GLY A 114 -11.18 -0.02 2.28
CA GLY A 114 -11.33 0.94 1.21
C GLY A 114 -11.07 0.48 -0.21
N SER A 115 -11.56 1.29 -1.14
CA SER A 115 -11.23 1.17 -2.55
C SER A 115 -11.12 2.53 -3.22
N LEU A 116 -10.26 2.62 -4.24
CA LEU A 116 -10.05 3.79 -5.06
C LEU A 116 -9.87 3.37 -6.52
N LYS A 117 -10.55 4.07 -7.44
CA LYS A 117 -10.32 3.94 -8.88
C LYS A 117 -9.74 5.23 -9.45
N ALA A 118 -8.74 5.11 -10.30
CA ALA A 118 -8.09 6.25 -10.94
C ALA A 118 -7.53 5.89 -12.31
N LYS A 119 -7.45 6.87 -13.22
CA LYS A 119 -6.88 6.64 -14.56
C LYS A 119 -5.36 6.47 -14.55
N LYS A 120 -4.68 7.05 -13.57
CA LYS A 120 -3.23 7.00 -13.47
C LYS A 120 -2.82 6.77 -12.03
N LEU A 121 -1.86 5.87 -11.84
CA LEU A 121 -1.16 5.66 -10.58
C LEU A 121 0.32 5.98 -10.76
N ASN A 122 0.96 6.35 -9.65
CA ASN A 122 2.41 6.40 -9.50
C ASN A 122 2.76 5.86 -8.11
N MET A 123 3.93 5.24 -7.99
CA MET A 123 4.45 4.73 -6.73
C MET A 123 5.78 5.39 -6.38
N GLU A 124 5.90 5.77 -5.13
CA GLU A 124 7.15 6.20 -4.54
C GLU A 124 7.47 5.31 -3.34
N LEU A 125 8.75 5.02 -3.16
CA LEU A 125 9.25 4.21 -2.06
C LEU A 125 10.30 5.00 -1.28
N GLN A 126 10.07 5.15 0.02
CA GLN A 126 11.03 5.68 0.96
C GLN A 126 11.46 4.55 1.92
N PRO A 127 12.73 4.12 1.89
CA PRO A 127 13.25 3.12 2.83
C PRO A 127 13.15 3.57 4.29
N GLY A 128 12.91 2.61 5.18
CA GLY A 128 12.89 2.79 6.63
C GLY A 128 11.48 2.82 7.24
N LYS A 129 11.46 2.98 8.56
CA LYS A 129 10.24 3.14 9.36
C LYS A 129 9.80 4.62 9.31
N PRO A 130 8.49 4.92 9.32
CA PRO A 130 8.03 6.30 9.45
C PRO A 130 8.39 6.84 10.83
N VAL A 131 8.53 8.16 10.93
CA VAL A 131 8.84 8.85 12.19
C VAL A 131 7.74 8.54 13.21
N GLY A 132 8.13 8.09 14.41
CA GLY A 132 7.20 7.73 15.48
C GLY A 132 6.61 6.33 15.38
N SER A 133 7.06 5.49 14.44
CA SER A 133 6.62 4.09 14.38
C SER A 133 7.23 3.24 15.49
N HIS A 134 6.40 2.39 16.10
CA HIS A 134 6.81 1.38 17.09
C HIS A 134 6.89 -0.05 16.51
N ALA A 135 6.51 -0.23 15.24
CA ALA A 135 6.64 -1.49 14.51
C ALA A 135 8.06 -1.64 13.98
#